data_AF-A0A1V5E8I5-F1
#
_entry.id   AF-A0A1V5E8I5-F1
#
_cell.length_a   1.000
_cell.length_b   1.000
_cell.length_c   1.000
_cell.angle_alpha   90.00
_cell.angle_beta   90.00
_cell.angle_gamma   90.00
#
_symmetry.space_group_name_H-M   'P 1'
#
loop_
_entity.id
_entity.type
_entity.pdbx_description
1 polymer ?
#
loop_
_entity_poly.entity_id
_entity_poly.type
_entity_poly.pdbx_seq_one_letter_code
_entity_poly.pdbx_strand_id
1 'polypeptide(L)'
;MMTRKTTVIAALLLVMLSLSPLQVANAIQAGDAISLTWAPWNTGSSGGEFTVSDYGTKTPLFTTFCVEPNEYFYLGEKLIVQSIGTTIMYNGGGSPVALNSLVAYLYHEFAHNSWNVSGIFDYGENRKTDDALLQAAIWALQYGTIDESNRFIKYALDYSTRDGWSGTGDVGVMNLFSPTGGVRQDQLALVPEPMTLLLLGTGLLGVAAFRRKIK
;
A
#
# COMPACT_ATOMS: atom_id res chain seq x y z
N MET A 1 5.45 44.86 -21.38
CA MET A 1 6.66 45.10 -20.58
C MET A 1 6.44 44.48 -19.20
N MET A 2 6.93 43.25 -18.99
CA MET A 2 6.82 42.56 -17.69
C MET A 2 7.63 43.35 -16.66
N THR A 3 7.03 43.72 -15.54
CA THR A 3 7.74 44.43 -14.47
C THR A 3 8.82 43.52 -13.87
N ARG A 4 9.96 44.08 -13.44
CA ARG A 4 11.07 43.34 -12.81
C ARG A 4 10.61 42.36 -11.70
N LYS A 5 9.52 42.69 -11.00
CA LYS A 5 8.93 41.85 -9.94
C LYS A 5 8.23 40.59 -10.48
N THR A 6 7.52 40.70 -11.61
CA THR A 6 6.88 39.54 -12.28
C THR A 6 7.91 38.56 -12.85
N THR A 7 9.05 39.04 -13.33
CA THR A 7 10.13 38.19 -13.86
C THR A 7 10.82 37.39 -12.76
N VAL A 8 11.01 37.99 -11.57
CA VAL A 8 11.62 37.31 -10.42
C VAL A 8 10.71 36.21 -9.85
N ILE A 9 9.39 36.46 -9.77
CA ILE A 9 8.42 35.45 -9.29
C ILE A 9 8.32 34.27 -10.27
N ALA A 10 8.27 34.55 -11.57
CA ALA A 10 8.24 33.50 -12.59
C ALA A 10 9.52 32.65 -12.58
N ALA A 11 10.70 33.27 -12.38
CA ALA A 11 11.96 32.57 -12.26
C ALA A 11 12.03 31.70 -10.98
N LEU A 12 11.52 32.21 -9.84
CA LEU A 12 11.45 31.43 -8.59
C LEU A 12 10.51 30.23 -8.70
N LEU A 13 9.37 30.37 -9.38
CA LEU A 13 8.46 29.25 -9.65
C LEU A 13 9.11 28.20 -10.55
N LEU A 14 9.79 28.60 -11.62
CA LEU A 14 10.51 27.66 -12.49
C LEU A 14 11.64 26.94 -11.74
N VAL A 15 12.37 27.64 -10.87
CA VAL A 15 13.43 27.06 -10.04
C VAL A 15 12.86 26.07 -9.03
N MET A 16 11.72 26.36 -8.41
CA MET A 16 11.04 25.41 -7.51
C MET A 16 10.48 24.19 -8.25
N LEU A 17 9.97 24.33 -9.48
CA LEU A 17 9.59 23.19 -10.33
C LEU A 17 10.81 22.36 -10.79
N SER A 18 11.99 22.96 -10.90
CA SER A 18 13.23 22.25 -11.26
C SER A 18 13.93 21.56 -10.09
N LEU A 19 13.56 21.92 -8.85
CA LEU A 19 14.11 21.39 -7.59
C LEU A 19 13.20 20.36 -6.92
N SER A 20 11.98 20.13 -7.43
CA SER A 20 11.18 19.00 -6.98
C SER A 20 11.91 17.72 -7.35
N PRO A 21 12.29 16.86 -6.39
CA PRO A 21 12.86 15.57 -6.74
C PRO A 21 11.88 14.86 -7.67
N LEU A 22 12.39 14.30 -8.77
CA LEU A 22 11.67 13.25 -9.48
C LEU A 22 11.52 12.11 -8.48
N GLN A 23 10.44 12.10 -7.71
CA GLN A 23 10.01 10.91 -7.02
C GLN A 23 9.64 9.92 -8.12
N VAL A 24 10.61 9.10 -8.51
CA VAL A 24 10.34 7.85 -9.21
C VAL A 24 9.69 6.96 -8.17
N ALA A 25 8.40 7.21 -7.91
CA ALA A 25 7.57 6.24 -7.27
C ALA A 25 7.42 5.13 -8.30
N ASN A 26 8.12 4.01 -8.11
CA ASN A 26 7.71 2.72 -8.70
C ASN A 26 6.39 2.28 -8.02
N ALA A 27 5.40 3.16 -8.04
CA ALA A 27 4.06 2.87 -7.58
C ALA A 27 3.45 1.96 -8.62
N ILE A 28 3.07 0.76 -8.19
CA ILE A 28 2.23 -0.10 -8.99
C ILE A 28 0.93 0.65 -9.29
N GLN A 29 0.46 0.54 -10.53
CA GLN A 29 -0.79 1.13 -11.00
C GLN A 29 -1.70 0.03 -11.56
N ALA A 30 -2.99 0.36 -11.67
CA ALA A 30 -3.92 -0.48 -12.40
C ALA A 30 -3.45 -0.63 -13.86
N GLY A 31 -3.44 -1.87 -14.35
CA GLY A 31 -2.93 -2.27 -15.66
C GLY A 31 -1.53 -2.86 -15.64
N ASP A 32 -0.76 -2.69 -14.55
CA ASP A 32 0.59 -3.22 -14.46
C ASP A 32 0.60 -4.75 -14.43
N ALA A 33 1.66 -5.33 -15.02
CA ALA A 33 1.92 -6.75 -14.96
C ALA A 33 2.99 -7.04 -13.91
N ILE A 34 2.64 -7.85 -12.91
CA ILE A 34 3.54 -8.23 -11.81
C ILE A 34 3.67 -9.76 -11.72
N SER A 35 4.62 -10.20 -10.90
CA SER A 35 4.70 -11.57 -10.41
C SER A 35 4.94 -11.57 -8.90
N LEU A 36 4.38 -12.57 -8.23
CA LEU A 36 4.60 -12.84 -6.82
C LEU A 36 5.49 -14.07 -6.67
N THR A 37 6.55 -13.96 -5.88
CA THR A 37 7.33 -15.11 -5.41
C THR A 37 7.38 -15.09 -3.89
N TRP A 38 7.77 -16.20 -3.28
CA TRP A 38 8.08 -16.18 -1.86
C TRP A 38 9.09 -15.07 -1.54
N ALA A 39 8.83 -14.30 -0.49
CA ALA A 39 9.88 -13.49 0.09
C ALA A 39 11.01 -14.41 0.58
N PRO A 40 12.28 -13.95 0.62
CA PRO A 40 13.42 -14.80 1.01
C PRO A 40 13.23 -15.55 2.34
N TRP A 41 12.42 -14.98 3.24
CA TRP A 41 12.16 -15.50 4.58
C TRP A 41 10.94 -16.43 4.65
N ASN A 42 10.09 -16.42 3.62
CA ASN A 42 8.96 -17.32 3.48
C ASN A 42 9.37 -18.56 2.67
N THR A 43 9.24 -19.74 3.26
CA THR A 43 9.71 -21.01 2.65
C THR A 43 8.61 -22.08 2.63
N GLY A 44 7.39 -21.69 2.27
CA GLY A 44 6.32 -22.63 1.92
C GLY A 44 5.16 -22.72 2.91
N SER A 45 4.85 -21.64 3.63
CA SER A 45 3.57 -21.53 4.32
C SER A 45 2.44 -21.30 3.31
N SER A 46 1.19 -21.68 3.58
CA SER A 46 0.04 -21.42 2.67
C SER A 46 -0.36 -19.94 2.60
N GLY A 47 0.59 -19.01 2.72
CA GLY A 47 0.48 -17.55 2.84
C GLY A 47 1.81 -16.97 3.36
N GLY A 48 1.80 -15.73 3.83
CA GLY A 48 2.97 -15.04 4.38
C GLY A 48 3.47 -13.95 3.45
N GLU A 49 4.75 -13.61 3.60
CA GLU A 49 5.39 -12.56 2.84
C GLU A 49 5.66 -13.01 1.41
N PHE A 50 5.20 -12.21 0.46
CA PHE A 50 5.50 -12.36 -0.95
C PHE A 50 6.30 -11.16 -1.44
N THR A 51 7.32 -11.41 -2.25
CA THR A 51 7.98 -10.37 -3.03
C THR A 51 7.14 -10.09 -4.27
N VAL A 52 6.69 -8.85 -4.40
CA VAL A 52 6.12 -8.31 -5.63
C VAL A 52 7.26 -7.85 -6.52
N SER A 53 7.27 -8.31 -7.77
CA SER A 53 8.22 -7.86 -8.78
C SER A 53 7.51 -7.45 -10.07
N ASP A 54 8.09 -6.51 -10.81
CA ASP A 54 7.68 -6.24 -12.18
C ASP A 54 7.78 -7.54 -13.01
N TYR A 55 6.75 -7.87 -13.78
CA TYR A 55 6.72 -9.14 -14.50
C TYR A 55 7.75 -9.21 -15.63
N GLY A 56 8.04 -8.10 -16.31
CA GLY A 56 8.94 -8.04 -17.45
C GLY A 56 10.41 -8.01 -17.04
N THR A 57 10.78 -7.09 -16.15
CA THR A 57 12.17 -6.88 -15.71
C THR A 57 12.58 -7.78 -14.55
N LYS A 58 11.62 -8.38 -13.85
CA LYS A 58 11.81 -9.15 -12.61
C LYS A 58 12.40 -8.33 -11.45
N THR A 59 12.37 -7.00 -11.55
CA THR A 59 12.84 -6.10 -10.50
C THR A 59 11.91 -6.22 -9.28
N PRO A 60 12.43 -6.55 -8.08
CA PRO A 60 11.65 -6.49 -6.85
C PRO A 60 11.17 -5.07 -6.57
N LEU A 61 9.90 -4.95 -6.17
CA LEU A 61 9.24 -3.68 -5.89
C LEU A 61 9.04 -3.52 -4.38
N PHE A 62 8.31 -4.44 -3.74
CA PHE A 62 8.04 -4.45 -2.31
C PHE A 62 7.57 -5.81 -1.82
N THR A 63 7.35 -5.92 -0.51
CA THR A 63 6.83 -7.12 0.14
C THR A 63 5.36 -6.94 0.53
N THR A 64 4.55 -7.97 0.30
CA THR A 64 3.11 -7.98 0.52
C THR A 64 2.65 -9.23 1.26
N PHE A 65 1.38 -9.24 1.64
CA PHE A 65 0.65 -10.36 2.23
C PHE A 65 -0.70 -10.53 1.54
N CYS A 66 -1.20 -11.76 1.54
CA CYS A 66 -2.53 -12.06 1.03
C CYS A 66 -3.60 -11.48 1.95
N VAL A 67 -4.63 -10.85 1.39
CA VAL A 67 -5.76 -10.32 2.19
C VAL A 67 -6.80 -11.41 2.49
N GLU A 68 -6.96 -12.38 1.59
CA GLU A 68 -7.99 -13.42 1.69
C GLU A 68 -7.38 -14.82 1.65
N PRO A 69 -7.98 -15.83 2.30
CA PRO A 69 -7.37 -17.16 2.40
C PRO A 69 -7.78 -18.15 1.29
N ASN A 70 -8.84 -17.89 0.53
CA ASN A 70 -9.52 -18.87 -0.33
C ASN A 70 -9.40 -18.61 -1.83
N GLU A 71 -8.49 -17.72 -2.22
CA GLU A 71 -8.10 -17.51 -3.61
C GLU A 71 -6.61 -17.82 -3.75
N TYR A 72 -6.18 -18.23 -4.94
CA TYR A 72 -4.82 -18.72 -5.15
C TYR A 72 -4.21 -18.14 -6.42
N PHE A 73 -2.89 -18.04 -6.41
CA PHE A 73 -2.06 -17.79 -7.57
C PHE A 73 -0.90 -18.80 -7.60
N TYR A 74 -0.30 -18.96 -8.76
CA TYR A 74 0.94 -19.70 -8.94
C TYR A 74 2.12 -18.73 -8.83
N LEU A 75 3.14 -19.14 -8.06
CA LEU A 75 4.35 -18.34 -7.90
C LEU A 75 5.01 -18.07 -9.25
N GLY A 76 5.38 -16.81 -9.47
CA GLY A 76 6.01 -16.34 -10.70
C GLY A 76 5.07 -16.20 -11.90
N GLU A 77 3.77 -16.53 -11.78
CA GLU A 77 2.82 -16.32 -12.88
C GLU A 77 2.66 -14.82 -13.21
N LYS A 78 2.21 -14.54 -14.43
CA LYS A 78 1.85 -13.18 -14.83
C LYS A 78 0.54 -12.80 -14.16
N LEU A 79 0.57 -11.79 -13.31
CA LEU A 79 -0.61 -11.21 -12.67
C LEU A 79 -0.82 -9.80 -13.22
N ILE A 80 -2.08 -9.43 -13.44
CA ILE A 80 -2.50 -8.10 -13.85
C ILE A 80 -3.12 -7.43 -12.65
N VAL A 81 -2.66 -6.21 -12.34
CA VAL A 81 -3.25 -5.37 -11.30
C VAL A 81 -4.52 -4.76 -11.88
N GLN A 82 -5.69 -5.27 -11.50
CA GLN A 82 -6.96 -4.80 -12.05
C GLN A 82 -7.37 -3.45 -11.44
N SER A 83 -7.15 -3.30 -10.14
CA SER A 83 -7.41 -2.08 -9.40
C SER A 83 -6.57 -2.04 -8.12
N ILE A 84 -6.42 -0.82 -7.58
CA ILE A 84 -5.85 -0.60 -6.26
C ILE A 84 -6.84 0.28 -5.51
N GLY A 85 -7.32 -0.18 -4.36
CA GLY A 85 -8.36 0.52 -3.62
C GLY A 85 -8.55 0.00 -2.21
N THR A 86 -9.67 0.33 -1.58
CA THR A 86 -9.98 -0.08 -0.20
C THR A 86 -10.94 -1.27 -0.14
N THR A 87 -11.10 -2.00 -1.25
CA THR A 87 -12.05 -3.11 -1.37
C THR A 87 -11.38 -4.34 -1.98
N ILE A 88 -11.64 -5.49 -1.38
CA ILE A 88 -11.28 -6.81 -1.88
C ILE A 88 -12.34 -7.25 -2.89
N MET A 89 -11.89 -7.76 -4.03
CA MET A 89 -12.75 -8.26 -5.11
C MET A 89 -12.84 -9.78 -5.04
N TYR A 90 -13.89 -10.29 -4.41
CA TYR A 90 -14.09 -11.73 -4.29
C TYR A 90 -14.72 -12.35 -5.54
N ASN A 91 -14.14 -13.43 -6.07
CA ASN A 91 -14.67 -14.13 -7.23
C ASN A 91 -15.68 -15.23 -6.90
N GLY A 92 -16.82 -14.83 -6.33
CA GLY A 92 -17.96 -15.72 -6.08
C GLY A 92 -19.33 -15.09 -6.34
N GLY A 93 -19.38 -13.90 -6.95
CA GLY A 93 -20.62 -13.12 -7.09
C GLY A 93 -21.05 -12.38 -5.82
N GLY A 94 -20.17 -12.31 -4.81
CA GLY A 94 -20.39 -11.54 -3.59
C GLY A 94 -20.20 -10.04 -3.79
N SER A 95 -20.71 -9.25 -2.86
CA SER A 95 -20.43 -7.81 -2.82
C SER A 95 -18.95 -7.57 -2.45
N PRO A 96 -18.30 -6.54 -3.02
CA PRO A 96 -16.95 -6.14 -2.60
C PRO A 96 -16.86 -6.00 -1.08
N VAL A 97 -15.78 -6.50 -0.51
CA VAL A 97 -15.55 -6.46 0.95
C VAL A 97 -14.61 -5.31 1.25
N ALA A 98 -14.97 -4.44 2.19
CA ALA A 98 -14.07 -3.36 2.60
C ALA A 98 -12.86 -3.91 3.36
N LEU A 99 -11.67 -3.34 3.10
CA LEU A 99 -10.47 -3.62 3.86
C LEU A 99 -10.67 -3.22 5.32
N ASN A 100 -10.39 -4.14 6.23
CA ASN A 100 -10.47 -3.87 7.66
C ASN A 100 -9.39 -2.86 8.08
N SER A 101 -9.78 -1.84 8.84
CA SER A 101 -8.89 -0.78 9.33
C SER A 101 -7.69 -1.30 10.14
N LEU A 102 -7.88 -2.37 10.92
CA LEU A 102 -6.82 -3.01 11.71
C LEU A 102 -5.85 -3.81 10.84
N VAL A 103 -6.34 -4.40 9.74
CA VAL A 103 -5.47 -5.07 8.75
C VAL A 103 -4.60 -4.02 8.06
N ALA A 104 -5.19 -2.91 7.64
CA ALA A 104 -4.47 -1.79 7.07
C ALA A 104 -3.41 -1.25 8.06
N TYR A 105 -3.76 -1.09 9.33
CA TYR A 105 -2.82 -0.67 10.37
C TYR A 105 -1.62 -1.64 10.50
N LEU A 106 -1.87 -2.96 10.57
CA LEU A 106 -0.78 -3.94 10.66
C LEU A 106 0.17 -3.89 9.47
N TYR A 107 -0.36 -3.71 8.25
CA TYR A 107 0.46 -3.63 7.06
C TYR A 107 1.23 -2.31 6.99
N HIS A 108 0.62 -1.20 7.41
CA HIS A 108 1.31 0.09 7.55
C HIS A 108 2.54 -0.06 8.46
N GLU A 109 2.34 -0.63 9.64
CA GLU A 109 3.41 -0.83 10.62
C GLU A 109 4.52 -1.75 10.09
N PHE A 110 4.13 -2.81 9.39
CA PHE A 110 5.07 -3.70 8.71
C PHE A 110 5.88 -2.99 7.62
N ALA A 111 5.21 -2.25 6.73
CA ALA A 111 5.81 -1.66 5.54
C ALA A 111 6.73 -0.48 5.91
N HIS A 112 6.40 0.26 6.96
CA HIS A 112 7.19 1.39 7.47
C HIS A 112 8.17 1.00 8.56
N ASN A 113 8.10 -0.23 9.09
CA ASN A 113 8.86 -0.67 10.26
C ASN A 113 8.65 0.31 11.45
N SER A 114 7.40 0.71 11.67
CA SER A 114 7.01 1.75 12.64
C SER A 114 6.47 1.22 13.96
N TRP A 115 6.62 -0.08 14.21
CA TRP A 115 6.09 -0.77 15.38
C TRP A 115 6.41 -0.06 16.71
N ASN A 116 5.38 0.21 17.51
CA ASN A 116 5.48 0.80 18.84
C ASN A 116 5.95 -0.18 19.94
N VAL A 117 6.13 -1.45 19.59
CA VAL A 117 6.64 -2.49 20.50
C VAL A 117 7.94 -3.05 19.92
N SER A 118 9.05 -2.81 20.62
CA SER A 118 10.36 -3.30 20.21
C SER A 118 10.37 -4.82 20.09
N GLY A 119 10.87 -5.33 18.96
CA GLY A 119 10.97 -6.76 18.69
C GLY A 119 9.64 -7.46 18.43
N ILE A 120 8.55 -6.73 18.17
CA ILE A 120 7.27 -7.36 17.81
C ILE A 120 7.32 -8.04 16.43
N PHE A 121 8.17 -7.55 15.54
CA PHE A 121 8.44 -8.17 14.25
C PHE A 121 9.96 -8.23 14.03
N ASP A 122 10.49 -9.43 13.80
CA ASP A 122 11.88 -9.66 13.46
C ASP A 122 12.09 -9.43 11.95
N TYR A 123 12.84 -8.39 11.59
CA TYR A 123 13.26 -8.13 10.21
C TYR A 123 14.56 -8.86 9.82
N GLY A 124 15.12 -9.66 10.72
CA GLY A 124 16.33 -10.46 10.57
C GLY A 124 16.07 -11.97 10.45
N GLU A 125 16.88 -12.78 11.13
CA GLU A 125 17.00 -14.22 10.87
C GLU A 125 15.77 -15.05 11.28
N ASN A 126 14.97 -14.62 12.27
CA ASN A 126 13.81 -15.38 12.75
C ASN A 126 12.48 -14.91 12.15
N ARG A 127 12.52 -14.02 11.15
CA ARG A 127 11.37 -13.40 10.46
C ARG A 127 10.27 -14.38 10.06
N LYS A 128 10.62 -15.61 9.69
CA LYS A 128 9.67 -16.65 9.24
C LYS A 128 8.52 -16.92 10.22
N THR A 129 8.79 -16.92 11.53
CA THR A 129 7.74 -17.18 12.53
C THR A 129 6.76 -16.00 12.60
N ASP A 130 7.31 -14.79 12.53
CA ASP A 130 6.58 -13.54 12.63
C ASP A 130 5.73 -13.29 11.37
N ASP A 131 6.31 -13.61 10.21
CA ASP A 131 5.66 -13.65 8.91
C ASP A 131 4.37 -14.49 8.94
N ALA A 132 4.49 -15.77 9.31
CA ALA A 132 3.34 -16.68 9.36
C ALA A 132 2.27 -16.21 10.36
N LEU A 133 2.69 -15.67 11.51
CA LEU A 133 1.78 -15.17 12.54
C LEU A 133 1.08 -13.87 12.11
N LEU A 134 1.77 -12.98 11.39
CA LEU A 134 1.20 -11.76 10.82
C LEU A 134 0.19 -12.09 9.71
N GLN A 135 0.50 -13.03 8.81
CA GLN A 135 -0.46 -13.51 7.81
C GLN A 135 -1.74 -14.07 8.46
N ALA A 136 -1.59 -14.85 9.53
CA ALA A 136 -2.72 -15.39 10.27
C ALA A 136 -3.56 -14.27 10.93
N ALA A 137 -2.91 -13.22 11.45
CA ALA A 137 -3.59 -12.05 12.01
C ALA A 137 -4.39 -11.30 10.94
N ILE A 138 -3.81 -11.11 9.75
CA ILE A 138 -4.47 -10.45 8.61
C ILE A 138 -5.77 -11.17 8.25
N TRP A 139 -5.73 -12.50 8.06
CA TRP A 139 -6.94 -13.27 7.73
C TRP A 139 -7.95 -13.29 8.86
N ALA A 140 -7.50 -13.44 10.11
CA ALA A 140 -8.39 -13.43 11.27
C ALA A 140 -9.14 -12.11 11.43
N LEU A 141 -8.45 -10.98 11.25
CA LEU A 141 -9.06 -9.64 11.31
C LEU A 141 -9.97 -9.35 10.11
N GLN A 142 -9.62 -9.82 8.91
CA GLN A 142 -10.41 -9.54 7.71
C GLN A 142 -11.66 -10.44 7.59
N TYR A 143 -11.54 -11.74 7.88
CA TYR A 143 -12.58 -12.74 7.58
C TYR A 143 -12.86 -13.72 8.73
N GLY A 144 -11.99 -13.80 9.73
CA GLY A 144 -12.00 -14.86 10.72
C GLY A 144 -12.56 -14.45 12.09
N THR A 145 -12.23 -15.28 13.08
CA THR A 145 -12.48 -14.99 14.49
C THR A 145 -11.25 -14.31 15.08
N ILE A 146 -11.48 -13.23 15.83
CA ILE A 146 -10.44 -12.51 16.53
C ILE A 146 -9.96 -13.35 17.72
N ASP A 147 -8.69 -13.73 17.72
CA ASP A 147 -8.02 -14.42 18.83
C ASP A 147 -6.78 -13.62 19.27
N GLU A 148 -6.87 -12.99 20.44
CA GLU A 148 -5.78 -12.20 21.02
C GLU A 148 -4.55 -13.03 21.45
N SER A 149 -4.60 -14.36 21.35
CA SER A 149 -3.39 -15.19 21.47
C SER A 149 -2.37 -14.88 20.35
N ASN A 150 -2.85 -14.39 19.20
CA ASN A 150 -2.01 -13.82 18.17
C ASN A 150 -1.58 -12.39 18.56
N ARG A 151 -0.27 -12.22 18.81
CA ARG A 151 0.28 -10.94 19.28
C ARG A 151 0.06 -9.76 18.34
N PHE A 152 -0.04 -9.99 17.02
CA PHE A 152 -0.31 -8.91 16.06
C PHE A 152 -1.77 -8.45 16.12
N ILE A 153 -2.71 -9.37 16.35
CA ILE A 153 -4.11 -9.01 16.61
C ILE A 153 -4.18 -8.15 17.87
N LYS A 154 -3.55 -8.61 18.96
CA LYS A 154 -3.49 -7.86 20.21
C LYS A 154 -2.88 -6.47 20.01
N TYR A 155 -1.76 -6.38 19.30
CA TYR A 155 -1.10 -5.12 18.97
C TYR A 155 -2.02 -4.16 18.21
N ALA A 156 -2.70 -4.64 17.17
CA ALA A 156 -3.61 -3.81 16.38
C ALA A 156 -4.75 -3.25 17.25
N LEU A 157 -5.33 -4.06 18.13
CA LEU A 157 -6.39 -3.64 19.05
C LEU A 157 -5.89 -2.60 20.07
N ASP A 158 -4.69 -2.80 20.61
CA ASP A 158 -4.13 -1.92 21.66
C ASP A 158 -3.60 -0.59 21.11
N TYR A 159 -2.93 -0.61 19.94
CA TYR A 159 -2.15 0.54 19.46
C TYR A 159 -2.86 1.36 18.37
N SER A 160 -3.72 0.77 17.53
CA SER A 160 -4.40 1.54 16.46
C SER A 160 -5.11 2.79 17.00
N THR A 161 -5.83 2.66 18.12
CA THR A 161 -6.54 3.80 18.74
C THR A 161 -5.57 4.78 19.42
N ARG A 162 -4.48 4.29 20.02
CA ARG A 162 -3.47 5.14 20.67
C ARG A 162 -2.72 6.01 19.68
N ASP A 163 -2.50 5.47 18.49
CA ASP A 163 -1.83 6.15 17.39
C ASP A 163 -2.79 7.03 16.57
N GLY A 164 -4.08 7.04 16.92
CA GLY A 164 -5.10 7.80 16.21
C GLY A 164 -5.40 7.25 14.81
N TRP A 165 -5.11 5.98 14.55
CA TRP A 165 -5.37 5.33 13.28
C TRP A 165 -6.87 5.22 13.00
N SER A 166 -7.26 5.52 11.76
CA SER A 166 -8.64 5.34 11.30
C SER A 166 -8.68 5.09 9.79
N GLY A 167 -9.69 4.35 9.33
CA GLY A 167 -9.80 3.97 7.92
C GLY A 167 -8.66 3.07 7.48
N THR A 168 -8.19 3.22 6.25
CA THR A 168 -7.11 2.39 5.69
C THR A 168 -5.76 3.13 5.58
N GLY A 169 -5.72 4.42 5.93
CA GLY A 169 -4.51 5.25 5.79
C GLY A 169 -3.94 5.23 4.36
N ASP A 170 -2.64 4.96 4.26
CA ASP A 170 -1.89 4.79 3.02
C ASP A 170 -1.90 3.33 2.52
N VAL A 171 -2.72 2.45 3.10
CA VAL A 171 -2.80 1.04 2.70
C VAL A 171 -4.03 0.80 1.84
N GLY A 172 -3.83 -0.01 0.80
CA GLY A 172 -4.88 -0.51 -0.07
C GLY A 172 -4.70 -1.97 -0.42
N VAL A 173 -5.66 -2.46 -1.19
CA VAL A 173 -5.74 -3.80 -1.75
C VAL A 173 -5.46 -3.69 -3.24
N MET A 174 -4.45 -4.43 -3.71
CA MET A 174 -4.22 -4.70 -5.12
C MET A 174 -5.07 -5.88 -5.53
N ASN A 175 -6.07 -5.62 -6.38
CA ASN A 175 -6.92 -6.67 -6.92
C ASN A 175 -6.22 -7.35 -8.10
N LEU A 176 -5.98 -8.66 -8.01
CA LEU A 176 -5.12 -9.37 -8.96
C LEU A 176 -5.91 -10.31 -9.87
N PHE A 177 -5.54 -10.31 -11.15
CA PHE A 177 -6.19 -11.13 -12.17
C PHE A 177 -5.13 -11.84 -13.01
N SER A 178 -5.48 -13.00 -13.56
CA SER A 178 -4.72 -13.62 -14.63
C SER A 178 -4.82 -12.77 -15.90
N PRO A 179 -3.91 -12.95 -16.88
CA PRO A 179 -3.98 -12.22 -18.15
C PRO A 179 -5.24 -12.53 -18.96
N THR A 180 -5.94 -13.61 -18.62
CA THR A 180 -7.20 -14.04 -19.24
C THR A 180 -8.44 -13.60 -18.45
N GLY A 181 -8.26 -12.82 -17.37
CA GLY A 181 -9.36 -12.26 -16.57
C GLY A 181 -9.86 -13.16 -15.43
N GLY A 182 -9.16 -14.23 -15.08
CA GLY A 182 -9.50 -15.04 -13.91
C GLY A 182 -8.95 -14.41 -12.64
N VAL A 183 -9.75 -14.24 -11.60
CA VAL A 183 -9.32 -13.61 -10.34
C VAL A 183 -8.21 -14.42 -9.66
N ARG A 184 -7.37 -13.71 -8.92
CA ARG A 184 -6.22 -14.19 -8.16
C ARG A 184 -6.21 -13.49 -6.81
N GLN A 185 -5.66 -14.17 -5.83
CA GLN A 185 -5.62 -13.71 -4.45
C GLN A 185 -5.13 -12.28 -4.31
N ASP A 186 -5.99 -11.43 -3.76
CA ASP A 186 -5.71 -10.01 -3.56
C ASP A 186 -4.61 -9.78 -2.52
N GLN A 187 -3.79 -8.76 -2.75
CA GLN A 187 -2.59 -8.46 -1.96
C GLN A 187 -2.63 -7.06 -1.37
N LEU A 188 -1.97 -6.84 -0.23
CA LEU A 188 -1.83 -5.51 0.36
C LEU A 188 -0.78 -4.67 -0.37
N ALA A 189 -0.97 -3.36 -0.42
CA ALA A 189 0.06 -2.45 -0.93
C ALA A 189 -0.05 -1.08 -0.28
N LEU A 190 1.08 -0.38 -0.25
CA LEU A 190 1.08 1.06 0.01
C LEU A 190 0.56 1.78 -1.23
N VAL A 191 -0.50 2.57 -1.03
CA VAL A 191 -1.06 3.44 -2.04
C VAL A 191 -0.41 4.81 -1.85
N PRO A 192 0.28 5.34 -2.88
CA PRO A 192 0.76 6.71 -2.80
C PRO A 192 -0.43 7.63 -2.49
N GLU A 193 -0.34 8.43 -1.43
CA GLU A 193 -1.35 9.44 -1.19
C GLU A 193 -1.53 10.26 -2.47
N PRO A 194 -2.76 10.52 -2.92
CA PRO A 194 -2.97 11.26 -4.14
C PRO A 194 -2.33 12.64 -4.01
N MET A 195 -1.14 12.81 -4.60
CA MET A 195 -0.43 14.10 -4.69
C MET A 195 -1.32 15.16 -5.35
N THR A 196 -2.38 14.74 -6.05
CA THR A 196 -3.44 15.60 -6.57
C THR A 196 -4.13 16.42 -5.47
N LEU A 197 -4.29 15.93 -4.24
CA LEU A 197 -4.84 16.72 -3.13
C LEU A 197 -3.87 17.81 -2.68
N LEU A 198 -2.57 17.51 -2.66
CA LEU A 198 -1.53 18.49 -2.36
C LEU A 198 -1.42 19.54 -3.49
N LEU A 199 -1.48 19.10 -4.75
CA LEU A 199 -1.50 19.97 -5.94
C LEU A 199 -2.79 20.80 -6.02
N LEU A 200 -3.93 20.22 -5.65
CA LEU A 200 -5.21 20.92 -5.60
C LEU A 200 -5.20 21.96 -4.48
N GLY A 201 -4.72 21.58 -3.29
CA GLY A 201 -4.58 22.49 -2.15
C GLY A 201 -3.63 23.66 -2.45
N THR A 202 -2.43 23.36 -2.96
CA THR A 202 -1.46 24.40 -3.34
C THR A 202 -1.93 25.21 -4.56
N GLY A 203 -2.60 24.58 -5.52
CA GLY A 203 -3.19 25.24 -6.68
C GLY A 203 -4.28 26.24 -6.28
N LEU A 204 -5.19 25.86 -5.38
CA LEU A 204 -6.23 26.74 -4.85
C LEU A 204 -5.65 27.91 -4.04
N LEU A 205 -4.62 27.66 -3.23
CA LEU A 205 -3.89 28.71 -2.52
C LEU A 205 -3.20 29.69 -3.49
N GLY A 206 -2.60 29.17 -4.56
CA GLY A 206 -2.00 29.97 -5.63
C GLY A 206 -3.02 30.91 -6.29
N VAL A 207 -4.20 30.39 -6.68
CA VAL A 207 -5.28 31.18 -7.28
C VAL A 207 -5.80 32.25 -6.31
N ALA A 208 -5.98 31.92 -5.03
CA ALA A 208 -6.43 32.87 -4.02
C ALA A 208 -5.43 34.02 -3.81
N ALA A 209 -4.13 33.72 -3.80
CA ALA A 209 -3.06 34.71 -3.66
C ALA A 209 -2.97 35.64 -4.88
N PHE A 210 -3.13 35.11 -6.10
CA PHE A 210 -3.16 35.92 -7.33
C PHE A 210 -4.40 36.81 -7.44
N ARG A 211 -5.58 36.33 -7.01
CA ARG A 211 -6.82 37.12 -7.02
C ARG A 211 -6.73 38.37 -6.13
N ARG A 212 -5.99 38.32 -5.01
CA ARG A 212 -5.81 39.47 -4.12
C ARG A 212 -4.90 40.56 -4.68
N LYS A 213 -4.08 40.27 -5.70
CA LYS A 213 -3.18 41.26 -6.32
C LYS A 213 -3.78 41.97 -7.55
N ILE A 214 -4.95 41.52 -8.02
CA ILE A 214 -5.63 42.05 -9.22
C ILE A 214 -6.76 43.04 -8.83
N LYS A 215 -7.11 43.13 -7.55
CA LYS A 215 -7.85 44.28 -6.98
C LYS A 215 -6.87 45.35 -6.53
#